data_AF-A0A7C3GJ49-F1
#
_entry.id   AF-A0A7C3GJ49-F1
#
_cell.length_a   1.000
_cell.length_b   1.000
_cell.length_c   1.000
_cell.angle_alpha   90.00
_cell.angle_beta   90.00
_cell.angle_gamma   90.00
#
_symmetry.space_group_name_H-M   'P 1'
#
loop_
_entity.id
_entity.type
_entity.pdbx_description
1 polymer ?
#
loop_
_entity_poly.entity_id
_entity_poly.type
_entity_poly.pdbx_seq_one_letter_code
_entity_poly.pdbx_strand_id
1 'polypeptide(L)'
;MNEPRLVPAPISIQFSEASLDEEAYEREFQQLSESDDDPISQWLKLAKARGDTAESDPVILNLVVELHRKIDALEAFLKNEVPKRVSLTQEAEIESIGFEHFKLKKPLLEVGKEYYGRVAMPVHPKRDIGIFFKALTPQ
;
A
#
# COMPACT_ATOMS: atom_id res chain seq x y z
N MET A 1 -15.45 26.90 -2.98
CA MET A 1 -14.68 25.95 -2.15
C MET A 1 -15.38 24.62 -2.30
N ASN A 2 -14.74 23.65 -2.95
CA ASN A 2 -15.36 22.38 -3.30
C ASN A 2 -15.41 21.53 -2.03
N GLU A 3 -16.60 21.29 -1.47
CA GLU A 3 -16.71 20.39 -0.31
C GLU A 3 -16.23 18.99 -0.74
N PRO A 4 -15.25 18.41 -0.04
CA PRO A 4 -14.74 17.10 -0.41
C PRO A 4 -15.88 16.10 -0.31
N ARG A 5 -16.15 15.40 -1.42
CA ARG A 5 -17.16 14.34 -1.45
C ARG A 5 -16.63 13.15 -0.66
N LEU A 6 -16.99 13.10 0.62
CA LEU A 6 -16.64 12.02 1.54
C LEU A 6 -17.70 10.91 1.43
N VAL A 7 -17.25 9.69 1.22
CA VAL A 7 -18.09 8.49 1.22
C VAL A 7 -17.84 7.76 2.53
N PRO A 8 -18.89 7.34 3.26
CA PRO A 8 -18.71 6.55 4.47
C PRO A 8 -18.03 5.23 4.12
N ALA A 9 -16.86 5.00 4.69
CA ALA A 9 -16.02 3.84 4.39
C ALA A 9 -15.31 3.43 5.68
N PRO A 10 -15.82 2.43 6.42
CA PRO A 10 -15.16 1.92 7.61
C PRO A 10 -13.91 1.15 7.20
N ILE A 11 -12.76 1.83 7.24
CA ILE A 11 -11.45 1.24 6.92
C ILE A 11 -10.52 1.44 8.12
N SER A 12 -9.76 0.41 8.46
CA SER A 12 -8.74 0.47 9.51
C SER A 12 -7.46 1.13 8.98
N ILE A 13 -6.95 2.08 9.74
CA ILE A 13 -5.67 2.75 9.49
C ILE A 13 -4.82 2.67 10.75
N GLN A 14 -3.55 2.31 10.56
CA GLN A 14 -2.53 2.46 11.58
C GLN A 14 -1.68 3.68 11.22
N PHE A 15 -1.29 4.50 12.18
CA PHE A 15 -0.48 5.69 11.90
C PHE A 15 0.45 6.06 13.06
N SER A 16 1.47 6.83 12.71
CA SER A 16 2.47 7.40 13.62
C SER A 16 2.83 8.82 13.16
N GLU A 17 3.30 9.65 14.10
CA GLU A 17 3.88 10.95 13.78
C GLU A 17 5.12 10.75 12.89
N ALA A 18 5.18 11.43 11.75
CA ALA A 18 6.25 11.24 10.77
C ALA A 18 7.64 11.56 11.36
N SER A 19 7.69 12.49 12.32
CA SER A 19 8.91 12.92 13.01
C SER A 19 9.56 11.87 13.91
N LEU A 20 8.92 10.72 14.16
CA LEU A 20 9.51 9.64 14.96
C LEU A 20 10.61 8.89 14.19
N ASP A 21 10.39 8.60 12.91
CA ASP A 21 11.23 7.70 12.12
C ASP A 21 11.03 7.92 10.60
N GLU A 22 11.23 9.16 10.15
CA GLU A 22 10.97 9.61 8.77
C GLU A 22 11.66 8.74 7.71
N GLU A 23 12.96 8.42 7.90
CA GLU A 23 13.71 7.55 6.98
C GLU A 23 13.14 6.13 6.89
N ALA A 24 12.61 5.59 8.00
CA ALA A 24 12.02 4.25 8.01
C ALA A 24 10.66 4.25 7.31
N TYR A 25 9.86 5.31 7.50
CA TYR A 25 8.57 5.49 6.86
C TYR A 25 8.68 5.72 5.35
N GLU A 26 9.68 6.51 4.90
CA GLU A 26 9.96 6.67 3.47
C GLU A 26 10.38 5.34 2.83
N ARG A 27 11.23 4.56 3.51
CA ARG A 27 11.61 3.22 3.02
C ARG A 27 10.41 2.28 2.94
N GLU A 28 9.52 2.27 3.93
CA GLU A 28 8.30 1.45 3.89
C GLU A 28 7.36 1.93 2.78
N PHE A 29 7.19 3.24 2.61
CA PHE A 29 6.39 3.81 1.52
C PHE A 29 6.92 3.40 0.14
N GLN A 30 8.23 3.51 -0.08
CA GLN A 30 8.85 3.11 -1.33
C GLN A 30 8.75 1.59 -1.53
N GLN A 31 8.98 0.78 -0.50
CA GLN A 31 8.83 -0.68 -0.58
C GLN A 31 7.40 -1.11 -0.88
N LEU A 32 6.39 -0.50 -0.25
CA LEU A 32 4.98 -0.80 -0.54
C LEU A 32 4.61 -0.41 -1.96
N SER A 33 5.14 0.71 -2.46
CA SER A 33 4.93 1.14 -3.85
C SER A 33 5.66 0.25 -4.86
N GLU A 34 6.87 -0.22 -4.55
CA GLU A 34 7.67 -1.10 -5.43
C GLU A 34 7.16 -2.54 -5.41
N SER A 35 6.70 -3.03 -4.26
CA SER A 35 6.08 -4.36 -4.11
C SER A 35 4.77 -4.51 -4.90
N ASP A 36 4.17 -3.40 -5.35
CA ASP A 36 2.99 -3.39 -6.21
C ASP A 36 3.30 -3.85 -7.65
N ASP A 37 4.56 -3.72 -8.11
CA ASP A 37 5.02 -4.22 -9.41
C ASP A 37 5.89 -5.48 -9.20
N ASP A 38 5.27 -6.64 -9.36
CA ASP A 38 5.94 -7.96 -9.41
C ASP A 38 7.19 -7.91 -10.34
N PRO A 39 8.40 -8.29 -9.88
CA PRO A 39 9.64 -8.23 -10.65
C PRO A 39 9.53 -8.90 -12.02
N ILE A 40 8.71 -9.97 -12.10
CA ILE A 40 8.43 -10.68 -13.36
C ILE A 40 7.61 -9.80 -14.30
N SER A 41 6.65 -9.05 -13.79
CA SER A 41 5.83 -8.13 -14.57
C SER A 41 6.65 -6.97 -15.12
N GLN A 42 7.60 -6.43 -14.33
CA GLN A 42 8.56 -5.44 -14.82
C GLN A 42 9.48 -6.01 -15.90
N TRP A 43 10.03 -7.21 -15.69
CA TRP A 43 10.84 -7.90 -16.69
C TRP A 43 10.04 -8.18 -17.98
N LEU A 44 8.78 -8.58 -17.87
CA LEU A 44 7.88 -8.80 -19.02
C LEU A 44 7.67 -7.51 -19.83
N LYS A 45 7.44 -6.38 -19.15
CA LYS A 45 7.29 -5.06 -19.80
C LYS A 45 8.55 -4.72 -20.59
N LEU A 46 9.73 -4.95 -20.01
CA LEU A 46 11.03 -4.71 -20.66
C LEU A 46 11.33 -5.68 -21.81
N ALA A 47 10.98 -6.96 -21.67
CA ALA A 47 11.19 -7.98 -22.69
C ALA A 47 10.25 -7.77 -23.90
N LYS A 48 8.99 -7.39 -23.65
CA LYS A 48 8.05 -6.95 -24.70
C LYS A 48 8.57 -5.73 -25.44
N ALA A 49 9.13 -4.75 -24.73
CA ALA A 49 9.70 -3.54 -25.33
C ALA A 49 10.95 -3.83 -26.18
N ARG A 50 11.72 -4.87 -25.85
CA ARG A 50 12.89 -5.32 -26.63
C ARG A 50 12.55 -6.21 -27.83
N GLY A 51 11.33 -6.73 -27.91
CA GLY A 51 10.91 -7.65 -28.96
C GLY A 51 11.30 -9.11 -28.72
N ASP A 52 11.94 -9.42 -27.59
CA ASP A 52 12.41 -10.78 -27.23
C ASP A 52 11.23 -11.77 -27.00
N THR A 53 10.01 -11.26 -26.81
CA THR A 53 8.80 -12.07 -26.63
C THR A 53 7.96 -12.21 -27.89
N ALA A 54 8.45 -11.80 -29.07
CA ALA A 54 7.68 -11.81 -30.31
C ALA A 54 7.29 -13.24 -30.78
N GLU A 55 8.08 -14.26 -30.43
CA GLU A 55 7.82 -15.67 -30.78
C GLU A 55 7.24 -16.52 -29.63
N SER A 56 7.13 -15.96 -28.42
CA SER A 56 6.65 -16.69 -27.24
C SER A 56 5.13 -16.61 -27.12
N ASP A 57 4.47 -17.76 -26.92
CA ASP A 57 3.01 -17.81 -26.71
C ASP A 57 2.63 -17.02 -25.44
N PRO A 58 1.81 -15.95 -25.56
CA PRO A 58 1.36 -15.14 -24.42
C PRO A 58 0.69 -15.96 -23.30
N VAL A 59 0.07 -17.09 -23.65
CA VAL A 59 -0.62 -17.97 -22.70
C VAL A 59 0.38 -18.72 -21.83
N ILE A 60 1.46 -19.26 -22.43
CA ILE A 60 2.52 -19.96 -21.70
C ILE A 60 3.24 -18.99 -20.77
N LEU A 61 3.55 -17.79 -21.27
CA LEU A 61 4.21 -16.74 -20.49
C LEU A 61 3.37 -16.41 -19.23
N ASN A 62 2.07 -16.15 -19.40
CA ASN A 62 1.16 -15.89 -18.28
C ASN A 62 1.08 -17.06 -17.29
N LEU A 63 1.05 -18.30 -17.78
CA LEU A 63 1.00 -19.48 -16.92
C LEU A 63 2.24 -19.60 -16.05
N VAL A 64 3.42 -19.34 -16.62
CA VAL A 64 4.70 -19.36 -15.90
C VAL A 64 4.75 -18.24 -14.84
N VAL A 65 4.26 -17.04 -15.16
CA VAL A 65 4.16 -15.94 -14.19
C VAL A 65 3.25 -16.33 -13.02
N GLU A 66 2.06 -16.86 -13.30
CA GLU A 66 1.11 -17.29 -12.26
C GLU A 66 1.66 -18.45 -11.41
N LEU A 67 2.41 -19.37 -12.01
CA LEU A 67 3.10 -20.43 -11.27
C LEU A 67 4.18 -19.88 -10.35
N HIS A 68 5.02 -18.95 -10.81
CA HIS A 68 6.03 -18.32 -9.98
C HIS A 68 5.39 -17.59 -8.79
N ARG A 69 4.31 -16.82 -9.02
CA ARG A 69 3.56 -16.16 -7.94
C ARG A 69 3.02 -17.13 -6.90
N LYS A 70 2.52 -18.29 -7.34
CA LYS A 70 2.05 -19.34 -6.43
C LYS A 70 3.20 -19.97 -5.64
N ILE A 71 4.36 -20.14 -6.26
CA ILE A 71 5.56 -20.67 -5.60
C ILE A 71 6.07 -19.68 -4.56
N ASP A 72 6.17 -18.38 -4.89
CA ASP A 72 6.55 -17.34 -3.93
C ASP A 72 5.58 -17.25 -2.75
N ALA A 73 4.27 -17.29 -3.03
CA ALA A 73 3.25 -17.29 -1.99
C ALA A 73 3.37 -18.51 -1.08
N LEU A 74 3.70 -19.68 -1.64
CA LEU A 74 3.97 -20.90 -0.87
C LEU A 74 5.28 -20.80 -0.08
N GLU A 75 6.34 -20.25 -0.65
CA GLU A 75 7.60 -20.01 0.06
C GLU A 75 7.42 -19.05 1.23
N ALA A 76 6.73 -17.92 1.02
CA ALA A 76 6.45 -16.93 2.06
C ALA A 76 5.59 -17.53 3.18
N PHE A 77 4.60 -18.36 2.81
CA PHE A 77 3.79 -19.12 3.77
C PHE A 77 4.62 -20.13 4.56
N LEU A 78 5.54 -20.85 3.91
CA LEU A 78 6.41 -21.83 4.55
C LEU A 78 7.47 -21.19 5.46
N LYS A 79 8.02 -20.04 5.06
CA LYS A 79 9.05 -19.32 5.82
C LYS A 79 8.49 -18.54 7.01
N ASN A 80 7.17 -18.42 7.13
CA ASN A 80 6.52 -17.63 8.19
C ASN A 80 7.13 -16.22 8.29
N GLU A 81 7.57 -15.67 7.15
CA GLU A 81 8.15 -14.34 7.05
C GLU A 81 7.04 -13.33 7.33
N VAL A 82 6.92 -12.95 8.60
CA VAL A 82 6.14 -11.77 8.97
C VAL A 82 7.00 -10.60 8.51
N PRO A 83 6.61 -9.85 7.47
CA PRO A 83 7.39 -8.71 7.03
C PRO A 83 7.64 -7.82 8.25
N LYS A 84 8.90 -7.45 8.49
CA LYS A 84 9.31 -6.48 9.51
C LYS A 84 8.70 -5.13 9.13
N ARG A 85 7.42 -4.99 9.43
CA ARG A 85 6.64 -3.79 9.25
C ARG A 85 7.01 -2.83 10.36
N VAL A 86 7.12 -1.54 10.03
CA VAL A 86 7.35 -0.54 11.07
C VAL A 86 6.15 -0.60 12.01
N SER A 87 6.44 -0.67 13.31
CA SER A 87 5.40 -0.70 14.33
C SER A 87 4.80 0.69 14.41
N LEU A 88 3.57 0.83 13.96
CA LEU A 88 2.82 2.08 14.04
C LEU A 88 2.18 2.19 15.42
N THR A 89 2.25 3.37 16.02
CA THR A 89 1.96 3.60 17.43
C THR A 89 0.47 3.68 17.71
N GLN A 90 -0.32 4.11 16.73
CA GLN A 90 -1.75 4.35 16.88
C GLN A 90 -2.55 3.59 15.83
N GLU A 91 -3.74 3.14 16.23
CA GLU A 91 -4.73 2.52 15.35
C GLU A 91 -6.04 3.31 15.43
N ALA A 92 -6.62 3.61 14.26
CA ALA A 92 -7.90 4.28 14.15
C ALA A 92 -8.77 3.67 13.05
N GLU A 93 -10.05 4.00 13.12
CA GLU A 93 -11.02 3.72 12.06
C GLU A 93 -11.28 5.02 11.30
N ILE A 94 -11.22 4.93 9.98
CA ILE A 94 -11.69 5.98 9.09
C ILE A 94 -13.23 5.90 9.04
N GLU A 95 -13.90 7.03 9.29
CA GLU A 95 -15.35 7.16 9.21
C GLU A 95 -15.79 7.40 7.77
N SER A 96 -15.08 8.29 7.07
CA SER A 96 -15.38 8.62 5.68
C SER A 96 -14.13 8.99 4.89
N ILE A 97 -14.08 8.58 3.62
CA ILE A 97 -12.96 8.79 2.70
C ILE A 97 -13.46 9.57 1.48
N GLY A 98 -12.72 10.60 1.10
CA GLY A 98 -12.79 11.27 -0.19
C GLY A 98 -11.47 11.08 -0.94
N PHE A 99 -11.36 11.71 -2.10
CA PHE A 99 -10.19 11.52 -2.98
C PHE A 99 -8.88 12.07 -2.38
N GLU A 100 -8.97 13.16 -1.62
CA GLU A 100 -7.81 13.85 -1.03
C GLU A 100 -7.90 13.99 0.50
N HIS A 101 -9.06 13.66 1.08
CA HIS A 101 -9.36 13.90 2.49
C HIS A 101 -10.02 12.68 3.09
N PHE A 102 -9.70 12.35 4.33
CA PHE A 102 -10.41 11.33 5.09
C PHE A 102 -10.68 11.83 6.50
N LYS A 103 -11.77 11.35 7.09
CA LYS A 103 -12.18 11.69 8.44
C LYS A 103 -11.98 10.48 9.34
N LEU A 104 -11.20 10.64 10.40
CA LEU A 104 -11.09 9.62 11.44
C LEU A 104 -12.27 9.69 12.40
N LYS A 105 -12.71 8.52 12.86
CA LYS A 105 -13.78 8.37 13.85
C LYS A 105 -13.39 8.90 15.23
N LYS A 106 -12.10 8.89 15.57
CA LYS A 106 -11.55 9.40 16.83
C LYS A 106 -10.65 10.63 16.59
N PRO A 107 -10.75 11.68 17.42
CA PRO A 107 -9.85 12.84 17.36
C PRO A 107 -8.50 12.47 17.99
N LEU A 108 -7.66 11.78 17.24
CA LEU A 108 -6.31 11.37 17.68
C LEU A 108 -5.19 12.20 17.04
N LEU A 109 -5.54 13.13 16.13
CA LEU A 109 -4.58 13.91 15.37
C LEU A 109 -4.42 15.32 15.94
N GLU A 110 -3.17 15.79 15.98
CA GLU A 110 -2.84 17.16 16.34
C GLU A 110 -2.69 18.00 15.08
N VAL A 111 -3.37 19.15 15.05
CA VAL A 111 -3.44 20.04 13.88
C VAL A 111 -2.05 20.55 13.51
N GLY A 112 -1.72 20.49 12.23
CA GLY A 112 -0.44 20.97 11.70
C GLY A 112 0.70 19.96 11.77
N LYS A 113 0.52 18.80 12.41
CA LYS A 113 1.47 17.69 12.38
C LYS A 113 1.29 16.80 11.16
N GLU A 114 2.41 16.22 10.74
CA GLU A 114 2.50 15.26 9.64
C GLU A 114 2.58 13.85 10.20
N TYR A 115 1.82 12.96 9.58
CA TYR A 115 1.67 11.59 10.01
C TYR A 115 1.92 10.66 8.82
N TYR A 116 2.57 9.55 9.11
CA TYR A 116 2.63 8.41 8.20
C TYR A 116 1.60 7.38 8.66
N GLY A 117 0.78 6.92 7.74
CA GLY A 117 -0.22 5.89 8.01
C GLY A 117 -0.24 4.79 6.98
N ARG A 118 -0.60 3.59 7.42
CA ARG A 118 -0.87 2.45 6.58
C ARG A 118 -2.34 2.11 6.64
N VAL A 119 -3.00 2.19 5.49
CA VAL A 119 -4.40 1.87 5.32
C VAL A 119 -4.54 0.46 4.78
N ALA A 120 -5.27 -0.38 5.51
CA ALA A 120 -5.57 -1.73 5.07
C ALA A 120 -6.79 -1.69 4.13
N MET A 121 -6.55 -1.67 2.81
CA MET A 121 -7.65 -1.62 1.84
C MET A 121 -8.36 -2.98 1.77
N PRO A 122 -9.71 -3.03 1.91
CA PRO A 122 -10.50 -4.25 1.82
C PRO A 122 -10.72 -4.70 0.37
N VAL A 123 -9.73 -4.50 -0.50
CA VAL A 123 -9.75 -4.95 -1.90
C VAL A 123 -9.00 -6.27 -2.03
N HIS A 124 -9.35 -7.09 -3.03
CA HIS A 124 -8.62 -8.32 -3.32
C HIS A 124 -7.65 -8.09 -4.49
N PRO A 125 -6.35 -8.41 -4.37
CA PRO A 125 -5.66 -8.97 -3.19
C PRO A 125 -5.56 -7.94 -2.05
N LYS A 126 -5.50 -8.41 -0.79
CA LYS A 126 -5.36 -7.54 0.39
C LYS A 126 -4.11 -6.67 0.20
N ARG A 127 -4.32 -5.35 0.10
CA ARG A 127 -3.25 -4.37 -0.13
C ARG A 127 -3.19 -3.41 1.04
N ASP A 128 -1.99 -3.18 1.52
CA ASP A 128 -1.70 -2.13 2.49
C ASP A 128 -1.12 -0.94 1.74
N ILE A 129 -1.72 0.23 1.89
CA ILE A 129 -1.27 1.45 1.23
C ILE A 129 -0.65 2.37 2.29
N GLY A 130 0.62 2.71 2.11
CA GLY A 130 1.28 3.77 2.88
C GLY A 130 0.83 5.14 2.39
N ILE A 131 0.47 6.04 3.29
CA ILE A 131 0.05 7.41 2.99
C ILE A 131 0.71 8.37 3.98
N PHE A 132 1.20 9.50 3.46
CA PHE A 132 1.56 10.65 4.27
C PHE A 132 0.40 11.63 4.27
N PHE A 133 0.02 12.10 5.45
CA PHE A 133 -1.09 13.03 5.59
C PHE A 133 -0.83 14.06 6.69
N LYS A 134 -1.46 15.22 6.55
CA LYS A 134 -1.38 16.32 7.50
C LYS A 134 -2.74 16.59 8.10
N ALA A 135 -2.79 16.81 9.41
CA ALA A 135 -4.02 17.20 10.08
C ALA A 135 -4.35 18.67 9.77
N LEU A 136 -5.40 18.91 8.96
CA LEU A 136 -5.80 20.25 8.51
C LEU A 136 -6.85 20.90 9.43
N THR A 137 -7.69 20.11 10.08
CA THR A 137 -8.77 20.62 10.95
C THR A 137 -8.86 19.74 12.18
N PRO A 138 -8.92 20.30 13.41
CA PRO A 138 -9.40 19.54 14.55
C PRO A 138 -10.87 19.21 14.26
N GLN A 139 -11.29 18.01 14.65
CA GLN A 139 -12.66 17.50 14.45
C GLN A 139 -13.75 18.54 14.71
#